data_AF-A0A838JTH3-F1
#
_entry.id   AF-A0A838JTH3-F1
#
_cell.length_a   1.000
_cell.length_b   1.000
_cell.length_c   1.000
_cell.angle_alpha   90.00
_cell.angle_beta   90.00
_cell.angle_gamma   90.00
#
_symmetry.space_group_name_H-M   'P 1'
#
loop_
_entity.id
_entity.type
_entity.pdbx_description
1 polymer ?
#
loop_
_entity_poly.entity_id
_entity_poly.type
_entity_poly.pdbx_seq_one_letter_code
_entity_poly.pdbx_strand_id
1 'polypeptide(L)'
;MPPEGENYDKYVGRIARGASISSFGAAVDRALRFAMQVLLARMYGPTQLGFYVLGTTVFTVATSLALFGIDQSVVRYVAEYRAKGDAARVRGTILLALGTTVVLSLVLAGLTFIGAGFLADRVFDKPFLEPVFRAFSVAVPFGALMGTALVATQGLQTMKPSAYVSQILRPLANLLFIVISYLLGAQILGAVNATVLSMVFGCLLALN
;
A
#
# COMPACT_ATOMS: atom_id res chain seq x y z
N MET A 1 10.84 -41.59 -16.31
CA MET A 1 10.74 -40.52 -17.32
C MET A 1 9.32 -39.96 -17.21
N PRO A 2 9.09 -38.82 -16.54
CA PRO A 2 7.76 -38.25 -16.42
C PRO A 2 7.38 -37.47 -17.70
N PRO A 3 6.08 -37.37 -18.05
CA PRO A 3 5.62 -36.71 -19.28
C PRO A 3 5.71 -35.18 -19.16
N GLU A 4 6.52 -34.56 -20.02
CA GLU A 4 7.00 -33.17 -19.89
C GLU A 4 6.06 -32.08 -20.48
N GLY A 5 5.08 -32.43 -21.32
CA GLY A 5 4.29 -31.45 -22.07
C GLY A 5 3.08 -30.84 -21.35
N GLU A 6 2.25 -31.66 -20.69
CA GLU A 6 0.92 -31.22 -20.20
C GLU A 6 0.99 -30.34 -18.94
N ASN A 7 2.06 -30.45 -18.16
CA ASN A 7 2.28 -29.63 -16.98
C ASN A 7 2.78 -28.23 -17.36
N TYR A 8 3.62 -28.10 -18.40
CA TYR A 8 4.25 -26.83 -18.78
C TYR A 8 3.21 -25.81 -19.25
N ASP A 9 2.26 -26.23 -20.11
CA ASP A 9 1.16 -25.35 -20.56
C ASP A 9 0.25 -24.91 -19.40
N LYS A 10 -0.01 -25.80 -18.42
CA LYS A 10 -0.77 -25.48 -17.21
C LYS A 10 -0.02 -24.54 -16.25
N TYR A 11 1.32 -24.54 -16.27
CA TYR A 11 2.15 -23.60 -15.51
C TYR A 11 2.21 -22.23 -16.20
N VAL A 12 2.47 -22.19 -17.51
CA VAL A 12 2.50 -20.96 -18.31
C VAL A 12 1.14 -20.25 -18.26
N GLY A 13 0.04 -20.99 -18.41
CA GLY A 13 -1.31 -20.42 -18.31
C GLY A 13 -1.63 -19.83 -16.93
N ARG A 14 -1.11 -20.40 -15.84
CA ARG A 14 -1.28 -19.86 -14.48
C ARG A 14 -0.47 -18.58 -14.27
N ILE A 15 0.77 -18.53 -14.75
CA ILE A 15 1.63 -17.35 -14.67
C ILE A 15 1.06 -16.21 -15.51
N ALA A 16 0.65 -16.50 -16.75
CA ALA A 16 0.06 -15.53 -17.66
C ALA A 16 -1.24 -14.91 -17.09
N ARG A 17 -2.10 -15.73 -16.48
CA ARG A 17 -3.35 -15.26 -15.83
C ARG A 17 -3.08 -14.41 -14.58
N GLY A 18 -2.07 -14.77 -13.78
CA GLY A 18 -1.67 -13.96 -12.62
C GLY A 18 -1.09 -12.60 -13.02
N ALA A 19 -0.24 -12.58 -14.05
CA ALA A 19 0.35 -11.35 -14.59
C ALA A 19 -0.70 -10.42 -15.21
N SER A 20 -1.66 -10.97 -15.97
CA SER A 20 -2.71 -10.14 -16.59
C SER A 20 -3.68 -9.55 -15.56
N ILE A 21 -4.03 -10.28 -14.49
CA ILE A 21 -4.84 -9.75 -13.39
C ILE A 21 -4.11 -8.61 -12.66
N SER A 22 -2.82 -8.77 -12.36
CA SER A 22 -2.05 -7.74 -11.65
C SER A 22 -1.82 -6.49 -12.51
N SER A 23 -1.54 -6.65 -13.80
CA SER A 23 -1.42 -5.53 -14.74
C SER A 23 -2.73 -4.77 -14.89
N PHE A 24 -3.87 -5.46 -14.97
CA PHE A 24 -5.18 -4.83 -15.05
C PHE A 24 -5.51 -4.05 -13.77
N GLY A 25 -5.27 -4.65 -12.60
CA GLY A 25 -5.44 -3.95 -11.31
C GLY A 25 -4.56 -2.70 -11.20
N ALA A 26 -3.31 -2.77 -11.67
CA ALA A 26 -2.41 -1.62 -11.69
C ALA A 26 -2.83 -0.52 -12.69
N ALA A 27 -3.53 -0.87 -13.77
CA ALA A 27 -4.11 0.10 -14.70
C ALA A 27 -5.32 0.81 -14.09
N VAL A 28 -6.20 0.05 -13.42
CA VAL A 28 -7.36 0.58 -12.70
C VAL A 28 -6.92 1.51 -11.57
N ASP A 29 -5.95 1.12 -10.74
CA ASP A 29 -5.40 1.98 -9.66
C ASP A 29 -4.87 3.32 -10.21
N ARG A 30 -4.12 3.27 -11.32
CA ARG A 30 -3.61 4.49 -11.97
C ARG A 30 -4.74 5.38 -12.49
N ALA A 31 -5.77 4.80 -13.11
CA ALA A 31 -6.93 5.56 -13.58
C ALA A 31 -7.69 6.22 -12.44
N LEU A 32 -7.92 5.50 -11.33
CA LEU A 32 -8.60 6.05 -10.15
C LEU A 32 -7.77 7.15 -9.48
N ARG A 33 -6.45 6.98 -9.35
CA ARG A 33 -5.56 8.04 -8.84
C ARG A 33 -5.60 9.28 -9.72
N PHE A 34 -5.58 9.12 -11.03
CA PHE A 34 -5.66 10.24 -11.96
C PHE A 34 -6.99 10.98 -11.82
N ALA A 35 -8.11 10.26 -11.77
CA ALA A 35 -9.42 10.85 -11.50
C ALA A 35 -9.45 11.62 -10.18
N MET A 36 -8.85 11.06 -9.11
CA MET A 36 -8.71 11.77 -7.83
C MET A 36 -7.94 13.08 -7.95
N GLN A 37 -6.80 13.08 -8.66
CA GLN A 37 -6.03 14.30 -8.84
C GLN A 37 -6.83 15.39 -9.57
N VAL A 38 -7.61 15.00 -10.60
CA VAL A 38 -8.47 15.93 -11.33
C VAL A 38 -9.59 16.47 -10.44
N LEU A 39 -10.27 15.63 -9.65
CA LEU A 39 -11.30 16.07 -8.71
C LEU A 39 -10.73 17.03 -7.67
N LEU A 40 -9.62 16.67 -7.03
CA LEU A 40 -8.96 17.51 -6.03
C LEU A 40 -8.55 18.86 -6.62
N ALA A 41 -7.95 18.87 -7.83
CA ALA A 41 -7.61 20.11 -8.52
C ALA A 41 -8.82 21.01 -8.77
N ARG A 42 -9.97 20.43 -9.18
CA ARG A 42 -11.19 21.18 -9.48
C ARG A 42 -11.93 21.67 -8.24
N MET A 43 -11.97 20.88 -7.17
CA MET A 43 -12.77 21.15 -5.98
C MET A 43 -12.06 22.05 -4.99
N TYR A 44 -10.75 21.86 -4.84
CA TYR A 44 -9.94 22.42 -3.77
C TYR A 44 -8.85 23.37 -4.30
N GLY A 45 -8.59 23.34 -5.61
CA GLY A 45 -7.61 24.18 -6.27
C GLY A 45 -6.20 23.56 -6.32
N PRO A 46 -5.33 24.06 -7.21
CA PRO A 46 -4.01 23.48 -7.49
C PRO A 46 -3.06 23.52 -6.28
N THR A 47 -3.16 24.53 -5.41
CA THR A 47 -2.35 24.64 -4.20
C THR A 47 -2.62 23.48 -3.23
N GLN A 48 -3.90 23.10 -3.09
CA GLN A 48 -4.33 22.03 -2.18
C GLN A 48 -3.94 20.65 -2.71
N LEU A 49 -4.05 20.45 -4.03
CA LEU A 49 -3.51 19.26 -4.69
C LEU A 49 -2.00 19.13 -4.44
N GLY A 50 -1.25 20.23 -4.54
CA GLY A 50 0.19 20.24 -4.27
C GLY A 50 0.53 19.70 -2.88
N PHE A 51 -0.20 20.13 -1.84
CA PHE A 51 -0.01 19.62 -0.48
C PHE A 51 -0.29 18.12 -0.36
N TYR A 52 -1.36 17.65 -1.00
CA TYR A 52 -1.71 16.23 -1.01
C TYR A 52 -0.63 15.39 -1.72
N VAL A 53 -0.14 15.85 -2.88
CA VAL A 53 0.91 15.16 -3.65
C VAL A 53 2.21 15.10 -2.84
N LEU A 54 2.59 16.17 -2.15
CA LEU A 54 3.78 16.18 -1.30
C LEU A 54 3.66 15.21 -0.13
N GLY A 55 2.53 15.24 0.59
CA GLY A 55 2.26 14.32 1.69
C GLY A 55 2.28 12.85 1.27
N THR A 56 1.62 12.54 0.16
CA THR A 56 1.60 11.18 -0.41
C THR A 56 2.97 10.74 -0.92
N THR A 57 3.81 11.66 -1.41
CA THR A 57 5.18 11.34 -1.82
C THR A 57 6.03 10.92 -0.62
N VAL A 58 6.01 11.70 0.46
CA VAL A 58 6.74 11.37 1.70
C VAL A 58 6.28 10.03 2.27
N PHE A 59 4.96 9.82 2.32
CA PHE A 59 4.37 8.54 2.72
C PHE A 59 4.85 7.37 1.84
N THR A 60 4.87 7.56 0.52
CA THR A 60 5.30 6.51 -0.42
C THR A 60 6.77 6.18 -0.21
N VAL A 61 7.63 7.18 -0.05
CA VAL A 61 9.06 6.97 0.22
C VAL A 61 9.25 6.21 1.55
N ALA A 62 8.59 6.65 2.62
CA ALA A 62 8.69 5.99 3.93
C ALA A 62 8.20 4.54 3.88
N THR A 63 7.06 4.27 3.23
CA THR A 63 6.55 2.91 3.10
C THR A 63 7.43 2.03 2.20
N SER A 64 7.93 2.55 1.07
CA SER A 64 8.88 1.83 0.22
C SER A 64 10.17 1.46 0.94
N LEU A 65 10.68 2.34 1.81
CA LEU A 65 11.83 2.03 2.67
C LEU A 65 11.49 0.96 3.72
N ALA A 66 10.29 0.99 4.31
CA ALA A 66 9.85 -0.03 5.27
C ALA A 66 9.71 -1.42 4.65
N LEU A 67 9.32 -1.48 3.37
CA LEU A 67 9.17 -2.70 2.58
C LEU A 67 10.46 -3.12 1.87
N PHE A 68 11.55 -2.35 2.04
CA PHE A 68 12.77 -2.57 1.27
C PHE A 68 13.36 -3.95 1.52
N GLY A 69 13.49 -4.73 0.45
CA GLY A 69 13.99 -6.11 0.51
C GLY A 69 13.00 -7.15 1.04
N ILE A 70 11.87 -6.75 1.63
CA ILE A 70 10.81 -7.68 2.10
C ILE A 70 10.20 -8.40 0.91
N ASP A 71 9.83 -7.67 -0.14
CA ASP A 71 9.10 -8.18 -1.31
C ASP A 71 9.86 -9.31 -2.02
N GLN A 72 11.14 -9.09 -2.28
CA GLN A 72 11.98 -10.07 -2.97
C GLN A 72 12.34 -11.26 -2.07
N SER A 73 12.60 -10.99 -0.78
CA SER A 73 12.99 -12.05 0.17
C SER A 73 11.84 -13.00 0.44
N VAL A 74 10.64 -12.47 0.71
CA VAL A 74 9.45 -13.30 1.01
C VAL A 74 9.10 -14.18 -0.18
N VAL A 75 9.02 -13.63 -1.39
CA VAL A 75 8.67 -14.43 -2.58
C VAL A 75 9.69 -15.54 -2.81
N ARG A 76 10.99 -15.23 -2.72
CA ARG A 76 12.06 -16.22 -2.93
C ARG A 76 12.05 -17.33 -1.88
N TYR A 77 12.07 -16.97 -0.59
CA TYR A 77 12.16 -17.97 0.49
C TYR A 77 10.88 -18.80 0.63
N VAL A 78 9.70 -18.19 0.44
CA VAL A 78 8.44 -18.94 0.46
C VAL A 78 8.38 -19.94 -0.70
N ALA A 79 8.79 -19.57 -1.91
CA ALA A 79 8.85 -20.49 -3.04
C ALA A 79 9.81 -21.67 -2.77
N GLU A 80 10.98 -21.39 -2.19
CA GLU A 80 12.00 -22.40 -1.87
C GLU A 80 11.50 -23.39 -0.78
N TYR A 81 10.99 -22.89 0.34
CA TYR A 81 10.51 -23.75 1.43
C TYR A 81 9.27 -24.55 1.04
N ARG A 82 8.42 -23.99 0.17
CA ARG A 82 7.28 -24.71 -0.39
C ARG A 82 7.70 -25.84 -1.31
N ALA A 83 8.71 -25.64 -2.15
CA ALA A 83 9.26 -26.71 -2.99
C ALA A 83 9.82 -27.88 -2.16
N LYS A 84 10.28 -27.60 -0.93
CA LYS A 84 10.75 -28.58 0.05
C LYS A 84 9.62 -29.18 0.92
N GLY A 85 8.37 -28.74 0.77
CA GLY A 85 7.23 -29.19 1.58
C GLY A 85 7.23 -28.71 3.04
N ASP A 86 8.09 -27.76 3.40
CA ASP A 86 8.27 -27.31 4.79
C ASP A 86 7.33 -26.14 5.12
N ALA A 87 6.08 -26.48 5.46
CA ALA A 87 5.05 -25.50 5.81
C ALA A 87 5.40 -24.68 7.07
N ALA A 88 6.20 -25.22 7.99
CA ALA A 88 6.60 -24.50 9.20
C ALA A 88 7.54 -23.34 8.87
N ARG A 89 8.52 -23.55 7.99
CA ARG A 89 9.43 -22.49 7.53
C ARG A 89 8.76 -21.45 6.66
N VAL A 90 7.75 -21.83 5.87
CA VAL A 90 6.91 -20.86 5.14
C VAL A 90 6.23 -19.90 6.12
N ARG A 91 5.58 -20.41 7.17
CA ARG A 91 4.94 -19.58 8.21
C ARG A 91 5.97 -18.73 8.96
N GLY A 92 7.12 -19.30 9.31
CA GLY A 92 8.20 -18.57 9.98
C GLY A 92 8.73 -17.39 9.15
N THR A 93 8.87 -17.58 7.83
CA THR A 93 9.30 -16.52 6.90
C THR A 93 8.30 -15.38 6.85
N ILE A 94 6.99 -15.70 6.78
CA ILE A 94 5.93 -14.69 6.76
C ILE A 94 5.87 -13.92 8.08
N LEU A 95 5.95 -14.61 9.22
CA LEU A 95 5.95 -13.97 10.54
C LEU A 95 7.17 -13.06 10.73
N LEU A 96 8.35 -13.50 10.29
CA LEU A 96 9.56 -12.70 10.35
C LEU A 96 9.43 -11.45 9.47
N ALA A 97 8.92 -11.60 8.24
CA ALA A 97 8.67 -10.47 7.35
C ALA A 97 7.66 -9.46 7.91
N LEU A 98 6.57 -9.93 8.52
CA LEU A 98 5.61 -9.07 9.21
C LEU A 98 6.26 -8.34 10.38
N GLY A 99 7.00 -9.06 11.23
CA GLY A 99 7.70 -8.49 12.38
C GLY A 99 8.71 -7.41 11.99
N THR A 100 9.56 -7.68 11.00
CA THR A 100 10.55 -6.71 10.52
C THR A 100 9.88 -5.49 9.86
N THR A 101 8.81 -5.70 9.09
CA THR A 101 8.03 -4.61 8.50
C THR A 101 7.44 -3.70 9.59
N VAL A 102 6.86 -4.27 10.65
CA VAL A 102 6.29 -3.48 11.76
C VAL A 102 7.37 -2.62 12.41
N VAL A 103 8.52 -3.21 12.74
CA VAL A 103 9.61 -2.48 13.39
C VAL A 103 10.12 -1.36 12.48
N LEU A 104 10.42 -1.64 11.22
CA LEU A 104 10.93 -0.65 10.27
C LEU A 104 9.92 0.48 10.02
N SER A 105 8.65 0.11 9.83
CA SER A 105 7.60 1.10 9.56
C SER A 105 7.30 1.99 10.75
N LEU A 106 7.37 1.48 11.99
CA LEU A 106 7.25 2.29 13.20
C LEU A 106 8.44 3.25 13.35
N VAL A 107 9.66 2.78 13.08
CA VAL A 107 10.86 3.64 13.12
C VAL A 107 10.75 4.77 12.08
N LEU A 108 10.37 4.44 10.84
CA LEU A 108 10.22 5.42 9.78
C LEU A 108 9.05 6.38 10.03
N ALA A 109 7.94 5.89 10.60
CA ALA A 109 6.83 6.72 11.02
C ALA A 109 7.26 7.72 12.11
N GLY A 110 7.97 7.26 13.14
CA GLY A 110 8.50 8.11 14.20
C GLY A 110 9.47 9.16 13.66
N LEU A 111 10.40 8.76 12.78
CA LEU A 111 11.36 9.66 12.15
C LEU A 111 10.68 10.73 11.31
N THR A 112 9.67 10.34 10.52
CA THR A 112 8.90 11.26 9.67
C THR A 112 8.03 12.20 10.52
N PHE A 113 7.47 11.71 11.62
CA PHE A 113 6.64 12.50 12.52
C PHE A 113 7.46 13.58 13.24
N ILE A 114 8.62 13.22 13.79
CA ILE A 114 9.52 14.17 14.47
C ILE A 114 10.16 15.11 13.44
N GLY A 115 10.52 14.60 12.26
CA GLY A 115 11.08 15.38 11.16
C GLY A 115 10.07 16.22 10.38
N ALA A 116 8.77 16.14 10.68
CA ALA A 116 7.71 16.79 9.90
C ALA A 116 7.88 18.31 9.84
N GLY A 117 8.23 18.95 10.94
CA GLY A 117 8.50 20.40 10.99
C GLY A 117 9.71 20.78 10.16
N PHE A 118 10.81 20.00 10.25
CA PHE A 118 11.99 20.22 9.42
C PHE A 118 11.69 20.06 7.92
N LEU A 119 10.93 19.03 7.54
CA LEU A 119 10.49 18.85 6.15
C LEU A 119 9.64 20.04 5.68
N ALA A 120 8.64 20.44 6.47
CA ALA A 120 7.73 21.51 6.11
C ALA A 120 8.45 22.86 5.95
N ASP A 121 9.34 23.19 6.89
CA ASP A 121 9.95 24.52 6.97
C ASP A 121 11.25 24.65 6.19
N ARG A 122 12.06 23.59 6.05
CA ARG A 122 13.41 23.67 5.45
C ARG A 122 13.52 23.01 4.08
N VAL A 123 12.67 22.03 3.79
CA VAL A 123 12.72 21.29 2.51
C VAL A 123 11.68 21.83 1.54
N PHE A 124 10.49 22.15 2.03
CA PHE A 124 9.36 22.57 1.19
C PHE A 124 8.94 24.04 1.37
N ASP A 125 9.56 24.78 2.30
CA ASP A 125 9.28 26.19 2.63
C ASP A 125 7.78 26.50 2.79
N LYS A 126 7.01 25.55 3.34
CA LYS A 126 5.56 25.63 3.51
C LYS A 126 5.15 25.03 4.87
N PRO A 127 5.08 25.86 5.93
CA PRO A 127 4.76 25.41 7.30
C PRO A 127 3.43 24.68 7.42
N PHE A 128 2.46 24.99 6.54
CA PHE A 128 1.16 24.30 6.48
C PHE A 128 1.26 22.80 6.16
N LEU A 129 2.41 22.33 5.65
CA LEU A 129 2.65 20.90 5.40
C LEU A 129 2.97 20.09 6.65
N GLU A 130 3.39 20.73 7.75
CA GLU A 130 3.73 20.02 8.98
C GLU A 130 2.59 19.12 9.48
N PRO A 131 1.34 19.59 9.66
CA PRO A 131 0.24 18.73 10.07
C PRO A 131 -0.08 17.64 9.03
N VAL A 132 0.14 17.91 7.74
CA VAL A 132 -0.05 16.94 6.66
C VAL A 132 0.95 15.79 6.79
N PHE A 133 2.24 16.10 6.96
CA PHE A 133 3.28 15.08 7.14
C PHE A 133 3.10 14.28 8.43
N ARG A 134 2.70 14.93 9.53
CA ARG A 134 2.37 14.22 10.78
C ARG A 134 1.22 13.24 10.59
N ALA A 135 0.15 13.63 9.90
CA ALA A 135 -0.97 12.74 9.61
C ALA A 135 -0.56 11.55 8.73
N PHE A 136 0.23 11.79 7.67
CA PHE A 136 0.73 10.71 6.81
C PHE A 136 1.71 9.77 7.54
N SER A 137 2.49 10.29 8.49
CA SER A 137 3.42 9.48 9.29
C SER A 137 2.71 8.39 10.08
N VAL A 138 1.54 8.70 10.66
CA VAL A 138 0.70 7.73 11.38
C VAL A 138 0.15 6.65 10.44
N ALA A 139 -0.04 6.96 9.15
CA ALA A 139 -0.52 6.00 8.16
C ALA A 139 0.57 5.03 7.66
N VAL A 140 1.86 5.39 7.78
CA VAL A 140 3.00 4.57 7.32
C VAL A 140 2.98 3.13 7.82
N PRO A 141 2.83 2.83 9.14
CA PRO A 141 2.85 1.46 9.64
C PRO A 141 1.70 0.61 9.07
N PHE A 142 0.51 1.19 8.93
CA PHE A 142 -0.64 0.50 8.34
C PHE A 142 -0.45 0.23 6.84
N GLY A 143 0.14 1.19 6.12
CA GLY A 143 0.49 1.02 4.71
C GLY A 143 1.50 -0.10 4.49
N ALA A 144 2.57 -0.10 5.27
CA ALA A 144 3.64 -1.10 5.18
C ALA A 144 3.14 -2.50 5.55
N LEU A 145 2.40 -2.64 6.66
CA LEU A 145 1.77 -3.90 7.07
C LEU A 145 0.90 -4.51 5.99
N MET A 146 0.04 -3.69 5.37
CA MET A 146 -0.83 -4.16 4.30
C MET A 146 -0.03 -4.56 3.05
N GLY A 147 1.03 -3.83 2.72
CA GLY A 147 1.96 -4.20 1.63
C GLY A 147 2.56 -5.59 1.86
N THR A 148 3.11 -5.82 3.06
CA THR A 148 3.73 -7.10 3.41
C THR A 148 2.72 -8.24 3.46
N ALA A 149 1.50 -8.01 3.95
CA ALA A 149 0.43 -9.01 3.92
C ALA A 149 0.04 -9.40 2.48
N LEU A 150 -0.03 -8.41 1.57
CA LEU A 150 -0.31 -8.64 0.16
C LEU A 150 0.79 -9.47 -0.50
N VAL A 151 2.06 -9.12 -0.25
CA VAL A 151 3.24 -9.85 -0.76
C VAL A 151 3.29 -11.26 -0.21
N ALA A 152 3.03 -11.46 1.08
CA ALA A 152 2.96 -12.79 1.68
C ALA A 152 1.87 -13.65 1.03
N THR A 153 0.71 -13.05 0.74
CA THR A 153 -0.39 -13.73 0.04
C THR A 153 -0.01 -14.08 -1.41
N GLN A 154 0.69 -13.19 -2.11
CA GLN A 154 1.20 -13.45 -3.46
C GLN A 154 2.22 -14.58 -3.47
N GLY A 155 3.15 -14.62 -2.50
CA GLY A 155 4.14 -15.68 -2.33
C GLY A 155 3.53 -17.07 -2.11
N LEU A 156 2.35 -17.14 -1.51
CA LEU A 156 1.60 -18.39 -1.30
C LEU A 156 0.84 -18.88 -2.55
N GLN A 157 0.82 -18.10 -3.65
CA GLN A 157 0.04 -18.37 -4.87
C GLN A 157 -1.47 -18.62 -4.65
N THR A 158 -2.04 -18.17 -3.52
CA THR A 158 -3.49 -18.25 -3.24
C THR A 158 -4.28 -17.13 -3.94
N MET A 159 -3.83 -16.74 -5.14
CA MET A 159 -4.17 -15.51 -5.85
C MET A 159 -5.62 -15.46 -6.37
N LYS A 160 -6.63 -15.44 -5.49
CA LYS A 160 -8.03 -15.20 -5.90
C LYS A 160 -8.86 -14.24 -5.03
N PRO A 161 -8.73 -14.10 -3.70
CA PRO A 161 -9.58 -13.14 -2.97
C PRO A 161 -8.91 -11.79 -2.62
N SER A 162 -7.61 -11.78 -2.25
CA SER A 162 -7.00 -10.61 -1.59
C SER A 162 -6.63 -9.45 -2.54
N ALA A 163 -6.26 -9.75 -3.80
CA ALA A 163 -5.95 -8.71 -4.80
C ALA A 163 -7.20 -7.90 -5.19
N TYR A 164 -8.39 -8.52 -5.20
CA TYR A 164 -9.65 -7.84 -5.53
C TYR A 164 -10.04 -6.84 -4.44
N VAL A 165 -9.86 -7.20 -3.16
CA VAL A 165 -10.19 -6.33 -2.01
C VAL A 165 -9.21 -5.15 -1.90
N SER A 166 -7.91 -5.41 -2.13
CA SER A 166 -6.87 -4.40 -1.96
C SER A 166 -6.67 -3.45 -3.14
N GLN A 167 -6.92 -3.89 -4.39
CA GLN A 167 -6.73 -3.07 -5.60
C GLN A 167 -8.02 -2.45 -6.16
N ILE A 168 -9.21 -2.98 -5.83
CA ILE A 168 -10.48 -2.46 -6.34
C ILE A 168 -11.32 -1.85 -5.22
N LEU A 169 -11.53 -2.59 -4.12
CA LEU A 169 -12.39 -2.13 -3.02
C LEU A 169 -11.80 -0.93 -2.27
N ARG A 170 -10.47 -0.93 -2.08
CA ARG A 170 -9.74 0.12 -1.36
C ARG A 170 -9.79 1.49 -2.05
N PRO A 171 -9.46 1.63 -3.36
CA PRO A 171 -9.57 2.92 -4.01
C PRO A 171 -11.03 3.36 -4.19
N LEU A 172 -12.00 2.45 -4.37
CA LEU A 172 -13.43 2.79 -4.39
C LEU A 172 -13.94 3.34 -3.04
N ALA A 173 -13.58 2.70 -1.93
CA ALA A 173 -13.94 3.16 -0.59
C ALA A 173 -13.32 4.52 -0.27
N ASN A 174 -12.06 4.73 -0.66
CA ASN A 174 -11.37 6.00 -0.48
C ASN A 174 -12.02 7.13 -1.31
N LEU A 175 -12.49 6.80 -2.51
CA LEU A 175 -13.21 7.72 -3.40
C LEU A 175 -14.57 8.12 -2.81
N LEU A 176 -15.32 7.17 -2.25
CA LEU A 176 -16.56 7.44 -1.53
C LEU A 176 -16.34 8.31 -0.28
N PHE A 177 -15.32 8.02 0.53
CA PHE A 177 -15.01 8.79 1.74
C PHE A 177 -14.58 10.23 1.44
N ILE A 178 -13.85 10.45 0.36
CA ILE A 178 -13.48 11.80 -0.07
C ILE A 178 -14.69 12.58 -0.59
N VAL A 179 -15.61 11.94 -1.32
CA VAL A 179 -16.86 12.57 -1.78
C VAL A 179 -17.78 12.91 -0.59
N ILE A 180 -17.89 12.02 0.39
CA ILE A 180 -18.69 12.24 1.61
C ILE A 180 -18.07 13.36 2.48
N SER A 181 -16.74 13.38 2.63
CA SER A 181 -16.07 14.44 3.41
C SER A 181 -16.13 15.80 2.72
N TYR A 182 -16.15 15.84 1.39
CA TYR A 182 -16.42 17.07 0.64
C TYR A 182 -17.86 17.58 0.85
N LEU A 183 -18.85 16.69 0.82
CA LEU A 183 -20.26 17.04 1.07
C LEU A 183 -20.52 17.53 2.51
N LEU A 184 -19.67 17.13 3.46
CA LEU A 184 -19.69 17.58 4.85
C LEU A 184 -18.95 18.91 5.10
N GLY A 185 -18.38 19.54 4.08
CA GLY A 185 -17.78 20.88 4.19
C GLY A 185 -16.43 20.95 4.92
N ALA A 186 -15.74 19.82 5.08
CA ALA A 186 -14.45 19.79 5.77
C ALA A 186 -13.30 20.30 4.89
N GLN A 187 -12.47 21.21 5.42
CA GLN A 187 -11.19 21.63 4.82
C GLN A 187 -10.25 20.42 4.60
N ILE A 188 -9.18 20.57 3.79
CA ILE A 188 -8.17 19.53 3.46
C ILE A 188 -7.78 18.60 4.61
N LEU A 189 -7.65 19.15 5.83
CA LEU A 189 -7.29 18.36 7.01
C LEU A 189 -8.30 17.25 7.30
N GLY A 190 -9.58 17.46 7.00
CA GLY A 190 -10.64 16.45 7.03
C GLY A 190 -10.47 15.38 5.95
N ALA A 191 -10.09 15.77 4.72
CA ALA A 191 -9.81 14.81 3.65
C ALA A 191 -8.59 13.94 3.96
N VAL A 192 -7.53 14.53 4.53
CA VAL A 192 -6.33 13.81 4.98
C VAL A 192 -6.67 12.87 6.14
N ASN A 193 -7.41 13.33 7.15
CA ASN A 193 -7.87 12.47 8.24
C ASN A 193 -8.82 11.35 7.77
N ALA A 194 -9.65 11.60 6.76
CA ALA A 194 -10.52 10.60 6.15
C ALA A 194 -9.72 9.52 5.40
N THR A 195 -8.63 9.88 4.69
CA THR A 195 -7.71 8.90 4.09
C THR A 195 -7.01 8.05 5.14
N VAL A 196 -6.59 8.65 6.26
CA VAL A 196 -5.97 7.91 7.38
C VAL A 196 -6.97 6.95 8.02
N LEU A 197 -8.21 7.40 8.29
CA LEU A 197 -9.29 6.55 8.81
C LEU A 197 -9.66 5.41 7.86
N SER A 198 -9.73 5.66 6.55
CA SER A 198 -9.95 4.61 5.54
C SER A 198 -8.80 3.60 5.51
N MET A 199 -7.55 4.03 5.72
CA MET A 199 -6.42 3.10 5.80
C MET A 199 -6.47 2.22 7.04
N VAL A 200 -6.87 2.76 8.18
CA VAL A 200 -7.07 2.00 9.43
C VAL A 200 -8.21 1.00 9.27
N PHE A 201 -9.35 1.42 8.73
CA PHE A 201 -10.48 0.52 8.44
C PHE A 201 -10.12 -0.58 7.44
N GLY A 202 -9.39 -0.25 6.37
CA GLY A 202 -8.93 -1.22 5.39
C GLY A 202 -7.93 -2.23 5.97
N CYS A 203 -7.14 -1.83 6.97
CA CYS A 203 -6.23 -2.74 7.66
C CYS A 203 -6.98 -3.73 8.57
N LEU A 204 -8.01 -3.26 9.27
CA LEU A 204 -8.87 -4.10 10.12
C LEU A 204 -9.64 -5.15 9.30
N LEU A 205 -10.14 -4.77 8.12
CA LEU A 205 -10.81 -5.70 7.20
C LEU A 205 -9.87 -6.69 6.52
N ALA A 206 -8.57 -6.37 6.41
CA ALA A 206 -7.58 -7.28 5.83
C ALA A 206 -7.05 -8.31 6.83
N LEU A 207 -7.21 -8.06 8.14
CA LEU A 207 -6.75 -8.92 9.24
C LEU A 207 -7.84 -9.86 9.79
N ASN A 208 -9.10 -9.66 9.40
CA ASN A 208 -10.27 -10.49 9.75
C ASN A 208 -10.63 -11.40 8.57
#